data_AF-A0A316YXD8-F1
#
_entry.id   AF-A0A316YXD8-F1
#
_cell.length_a   1.000
_cell.length_b   1.000
_cell.length_c   1.000
_cell.angle_alpha   90.00
_cell.angle_beta   90.00
_cell.angle_gamma   90.00
#
_symmetry.space_group_name_H-M   'P 1'
#
loop_
_entity.id
_entity.type
_entity.pdbx_description
1 polymer ?
#
loop_
_entity_poly.entity_id
_entity_poly.type
_entity_poly.pdbx_seq_one_letter_code
_entity_poly.pdbx_strand_id
1 'polypeptide(L)'
;MSDGWIACLDVPGIYSVTDSHEHTCGLSPRCRSSSTHSEHRRSSQSRLCNCCFPDQLFEKRMTTTESGKRRRLVGVSTKMYFDLAKSKSYLDAVLSSVPSLLAELREPTDVFVIPDFVNIIPYAERIAAGKAPLLLGAQDAHHDDGGAYTGEVSPKVLAQAGVKIVEMGHAERRRLFGETDEWVAQKALGAARNAMVPLICVGEVSQGGGAEKAVEECWTQVYRVFENPNFPKDAEVILAYEPVWAIGKSEPASAEHVVAVTKLLRQKAADLGRPGLVRILYGGSAGPGLFQKLEEGVDGLFLGRFAHDPKQFVETITEVGGGRK
;
A
#
# COMPACT_ATOMS: atom_id res chain seq x y z
N MET A 1 30.63 44.47 21.38
CA MET A 1 29.79 43.85 22.41
C MET A 1 29.05 42.71 21.70
N SER A 2 29.78 41.67 21.29
CA SER A 2 30.11 40.44 22.03
C SER A 2 28.92 39.47 22.15
N ASP A 3 29.09 38.36 21.45
CA ASP A 3 28.23 37.19 21.31
C ASP A 3 27.93 36.48 22.64
N GLY A 4 26.74 35.88 22.74
CA GLY A 4 26.32 35.05 23.88
C GLY A 4 25.99 33.63 23.45
N TRP A 5 27.02 32.77 23.41
CA TRP A 5 26.87 31.32 23.41
C TRP A 5 26.54 30.84 24.83
N ILE A 6 25.50 30.03 24.99
CA ILE A 6 25.19 29.36 26.27
C ILE A 6 25.99 28.06 26.33
N ALA A 7 26.86 27.99 27.33
CA ALA A 7 27.74 26.87 27.63
C ALA A 7 27.02 25.72 28.36
N CYS A 8 27.45 24.49 28.06
CA CYS A 8 27.17 23.29 28.82
C CYS A 8 27.71 23.40 30.25
N LEU A 9 26.92 22.97 31.24
CA LEU A 9 27.38 22.78 32.61
C LEU A 9 27.80 21.32 32.82
N ASP A 10 29.10 21.14 33.06
CA ASP A 10 29.70 19.93 33.63
C ASP A 10 29.34 19.80 35.12
N VAL A 11 28.96 18.59 35.54
CA VAL A 11 28.88 18.21 36.97
C VAL A 11 29.69 16.92 37.16
N PRO A 12 30.77 16.93 37.98
CA PRO A 12 31.58 15.74 38.22
C PRO A 12 31.16 15.00 39.50
N GLY A 13 31.14 13.66 39.46
CA GLY A 13 31.08 12.84 40.68
C GLY A 13 30.57 11.40 40.54
N ILE A 14 31.49 10.47 40.26
CA ILE A 14 31.69 9.16 40.92
C ILE A 14 30.46 8.29 41.20
N TYR A 15 30.31 7.17 40.46
CA TYR A 15 30.16 5.82 41.02
C TYR A 15 30.66 4.77 40.00
N SER A 16 31.64 3.98 40.42
CA SER A 16 32.10 2.77 39.75
C SER A 16 31.13 1.62 40.01
N VAL A 17 30.65 0.94 38.96
CA VAL A 17 30.17 -0.45 39.06
C VAL A 17 30.67 -1.20 37.84
N THR A 18 31.63 -2.09 38.09
CA THR A 18 31.88 -3.26 37.25
C THR A 18 30.78 -4.26 37.53
N ASP A 19 30.00 -4.64 36.53
CA ASP A 19 29.47 -6.01 36.46
C ASP A 19 29.05 -6.36 35.03
N SER A 20 29.74 -7.38 34.52
CA SER A 20 29.44 -8.09 33.29
C SER A 20 28.22 -8.98 33.50
N HIS A 21 27.10 -8.68 32.84
CA HIS A 21 26.01 -9.65 32.67
C HIS A 21 25.75 -9.85 31.18
N GLU A 22 26.17 -11.03 30.70
CA GLU A 22 25.78 -11.61 29.44
C GLU A 22 24.26 -11.87 29.45
N HIS A 23 23.51 -11.18 28.61
CA HIS A 23 22.17 -11.66 28.22
C HIS A 23 22.31 -12.55 26.99
N THR A 24 22.28 -13.86 27.23
CA THR A 24 22.16 -14.88 26.19
C THR A 24 20.79 -14.80 25.52
N CYS A 25 20.74 -14.33 24.27
CA CYS A 25 19.61 -14.55 23.39
C CYS A 25 19.67 -16.01 22.88
N GLY A 26 18.63 -16.80 23.18
CA GLY A 26 18.54 -18.21 22.78
C GLY A 26 18.46 -18.38 21.26
N LEU A 27 19.60 -18.67 20.63
CA LEU A 27 19.71 -18.98 19.22
C LEU A 27 19.54 -20.48 18.94
N SER A 28 18.80 -20.80 17.89
CA SER A 28 18.66 -22.16 17.34
C SER A 28 20.00 -22.68 16.78
N PRO A 29 20.20 -24.01 16.63
CA PRO A 29 21.52 -24.62 16.52
C PRO A 29 22.26 -24.45 15.17
N ARG A 30 21.81 -23.60 14.23
CA ARG A 30 22.33 -23.61 12.86
C ARG A 30 23.48 -22.64 12.53
N CYS A 31 23.99 -21.88 13.49
CA CYS A 31 25.16 -21.03 13.27
C CYS A 31 26.30 -21.38 14.23
N ARG A 32 27.02 -22.47 13.93
CA ARG A 32 28.41 -22.65 14.36
C ARG A 32 29.24 -23.08 13.16
N SER A 33 30.00 -22.14 12.60
CA SER A 33 31.29 -22.48 12.02
C SER A 33 32.27 -21.32 12.27
N SER A 34 33.49 -21.73 12.58
CA SER A 34 34.58 -21.06 13.29
C SER A 34 35.23 -19.92 12.51
N SER A 35 35.48 -18.81 13.21
CA SER A 35 36.39 -17.73 12.79
C SER A 35 37.83 -18.02 13.22
N THR A 36 38.78 -17.94 12.30
CA THR A 36 40.18 -17.62 12.60
C THR A 36 40.51 -16.24 12.02
N HIS A 37 41.24 -15.44 12.80
CA HIS A 37 41.60 -14.05 12.55
C HIS A 37 42.39 -13.85 11.23
N SER A 38 42.02 -12.83 10.45
CA SER A 38 43.00 -11.88 9.89
C SER A 38 42.31 -10.56 9.55
N GLU A 39 42.94 -9.45 9.94
CA GLU A 39 42.53 -8.08 9.66
C GLU A 39 42.69 -7.76 8.17
N HIS A 40 41.65 -7.25 7.50
CA HIS A 40 41.80 -6.36 6.36
C HIS A 40 40.59 -5.44 6.18
N ARG A 41 40.88 -4.13 6.11
CA ARG A 41 39.95 -3.05 5.74
C ARG A 41 39.30 -3.34 4.38
N ARG A 42 37.97 -3.24 4.27
CA ARG A 42 37.23 -2.61 3.15
C ARG A 42 35.71 -2.73 3.33
N SER A 43 35.02 -1.64 2.99
CA SER A 43 33.67 -1.58 2.43
C SER A 43 32.51 -2.10 3.29
N SER A 44 31.81 -1.19 3.95
CA SER A 44 30.48 -1.38 4.52
C SER A 44 29.43 -1.61 3.43
N GLN A 45 29.38 -2.81 2.87
CA GLN A 45 28.16 -3.36 2.28
C GLN A 45 27.47 -4.16 3.38
N SER A 46 26.46 -3.58 4.00
CA SER A 46 25.52 -4.28 4.87
C SER A 46 24.81 -5.35 4.04
N ARG A 47 25.25 -6.61 4.14
CA ARG A 47 24.47 -7.75 3.64
C ARG A 47 23.25 -7.88 4.54
N LEU A 48 22.10 -7.46 4.04
CA LEU A 48 20.80 -7.75 4.66
C LEU A 48 20.65 -9.28 4.72
N CYS A 49 20.32 -9.81 5.91
CA CYS A 49 19.97 -11.22 6.08
C CYS A 49 18.67 -11.47 5.30
N ASN A 50 18.72 -12.31 4.26
CA ASN A 50 17.58 -12.78 3.47
C ASN A 50 16.64 -13.72 4.26
N CYS A 51 16.61 -13.57 5.57
CA CYS A 51 16.09 -14.53 6.54
C CYS A 51 14.68 -14.17 7.00
N CYS A 52 14.26 -12.92 6.82
CA CYS A 52 12.99 -12.42 7.37
C CYS A 52 11.82 -12.44 6.37
N PHE A 53 12.05 -12.39 5.05
CA PHE A 53 10.96 -12.42 4.07
C PHE A 53 11.43 -13.08 2.76
N PRO A 54 10.91 -14.27 2.38
CA PRO A 54 11.29 -14.88 1.11
C PRO A 54 10.64 -14.13 -0.06
N ASP A 55 11.41 -13.30 -0.75
CA ASP A 55 10.97 -12.45 -1.88
C ASP A 55 10.56 -13.23 -3.15
N GLN A 56 11.01 -14.47 -3.32
CA GLN A 56 10.95 -15.14 -4.64
C GLN A 56 9.60 -15.79 -5.02
N LEU A 57 8.69 -16.01 -4.06
CA LEU A 57 7.35 -16.55 -4.37
C LEU A 57 6.33 -15.47 -4.77
N PHE A 58 6.68 -14.20 -4.56
CA PHE A 58 5.77 -13.07 -4.69
C PHE A 58 5.82 -12.43 -6.09
N GLU A 59 7.01 -12.29 -6.68
CA GLU A 59 7.21 -11.70 -8.01
C GLU A 59 6.38 -12.37 -9.12
N LYS A 60 6.05 -13.65 -8.97
CA LYS A 60 5.29 -14.40 -9.98
C LYS A 60 3.77 -14.35 -9.82
N ARG A 61 3.24 -13.82 -8.71
CA ARG A 61 1.81 -13.88 -8.39
C ARG A 61 1.01 -12.64 -8.76
N MET A 62 1.64 -11.49 -9.02
CA MET A 62 0.93 -10.20 -9.00
C MET A 62 0.33 -9.72 -10.33
N THR A 63 0.59 -10.36 -11.48
CA THR A 63 0.32 -9.67 -12.75
C THR A 63 -0.76 -10.31 -13.64
N THR A 64 -0.76 -11.63 -13.85
CA THR A 64 -1.74 -12.28 -14.74
C THR A 64 -2.00 -13.72 -14.34
N THR A 65 -3.23 -14.20 -14.48
CA THR A 65 -3.51 -15.64 -14.45
C THR A 65 -2.83 -16.33 -15.64
N GLU A 66 -2.68 -17.66 -15.59
CA GLU A 66 -2.19 -18.44 -16.75
C GLU A 66 -3.06 -18.25 -18.01
N SER A 67 -4.30 -17.78 -17.84
CA SER A 67 -5.24 -17.43 -18.92
C SER A 67 -5.11 -15.98 -19.43
N GLY A 68 -4.14 -15.19 -18.94
CA GLY A 68 -3.96 -13.78 -19.33
C GLY A 68 -4.99 -12.81 -18.73
N LYS A 69 -5.89 -13.29 -17.86
CA LYS A 69 -6.87 -12.46 -17.14
C LYS A 69 -6.18 -11.80 -15.93
N ARG A 70 -6.50 -10.54 -15.66
CA ARG A 70 -5.97 -9.85 -14.47
C ARG A 70 -6.59 -10.48 -13.22
N ARG A 71 -5.77 -10.68 -12.19
CA ARG A 71 -6.28 -11.08 -10.87
C ARG A 71 -7.16 -9.96 -10.32
N ARG A 72 -8.27 -10.33 -9.69
CA ARG A 72 -9.11 -9.36 -8.99
C ARG A 72 -8.36 -8.80 -7.78
N LEU A 73 -8.71 -7.60 -7.34
CA LEU A 73 -8.02 -6.96 -6.22
C LEU A 73 -9.04 -6.27 -5.29
N VAL A 74 -9.04 -6.65 -4.01
CA VAL A 74 -9.94 -6.09 -3.00
C VAL A 74 -9.15 -5.52 -1.85
N GLY A 75 -9.42 -4.27 -1.50
CA GLY A 75 -8.69 -3.56 -0.46
C GLY A 75 -9.58 -2.86 0.54
N VAL A 76 -9.02 -2.62 1.72
CA VAL A 76 -9.62 -1.76 2.73
C VAL A 76 -8.59 -0.82 3.31
N SER A 77 -8.95 0.47 3.42
CA SER A 77 -8.21 1.45 4.21
C SER A 77 -8.93 1.68 5.53
N THR A 78 -8.23 1.48 6.64
CA THR A 78 -8.79 1.77 7.98
C THR A 78 -8.86 3.27 8.22
N LYS A 79 -8.19 4.08 7.39
CA LYS A 79 -7.93 5.51 7.63
C LYS A 79 -7.47 5.71 9.08
N MET A 80 -7.91 6.77 9.73
CA MET A 80 -7.60 7.09 11.13
C MET A 80 -8.78 6.77 12.07
N TYR A 81 -9.46 5.63 11.90
CA TYR A 81 -10.64 5.26 12.70
C TYR A 81 -10.39 4.25 13.83
N PHE A 82 -9.25 3.55 13.82
CA PHE A 82 -9.01 2.42 14.72
C PHE A 82 -7.97 2.80 15.78
N ASP A 83 -8.28 2.55 17.04
CA ASP A 83 -7.25 2.45 18.08
C ASP A 83 -6.51 1.10 17.97
N LEU A 84 -5.49 0.91 18.80
CA LEU A 84 -4.67 -0.30 18.80
C LEU A 84 -5.48 -1.58 19.05
N ALA A 85 -6.45 -1.55 19.97
CA ALA A 85 -7.23 -2.73 20.35
C ALA A 85 -8.23 -3.12 19.25
N LYS A 86 -8.89 -2.13 18.67
CA LYS A 86 -9.80 -2.30 17.52
C LYS A 86 -9.03 -2.77 16.30
N SER A 87 -7.87 -2.18 16.01
CA SER A 87 -7.02 -2.57 14.88
C SER A 87 -6.54 -4.01 15.00
N LYS A 88 -6.09 -4.41 16.19
CA LYS A 88 -5.74 -5.80 16.51
C LYS A 88 -6.91 -6.76 16.27
N SER A 89 -8.08 -6.43 16.82
CA SER A 89 -9.29 -7.28 16.74
C SER A 89 -9.80 -7.41 15.31
N TYR A 90 -9.76 -6.32 14.54
CA TYR A 90 -10.11 -6.31 13.12
C TYR A 90 -9.20 -7.26 12.33
N LEU A 91 -7.88 -7.13 12.48
CA LEU A 91 -6.94 -8.00 11.78
C LEU A 91 -7.10 -9.47 12.19
N ASP A 92 -7.31 -9.76 13.49
CA ASP A 92 -7.58 -11.13 13.96
C ASP A 92 -8.81 -11.73 13.25
N ALA A 93 -9.88 -10.96 13.10
CA ALA A 93 -11.08 -11.40 12.38
C ALA A 93 -10.79 -11.65 10.89
N VAL A 94 -10.08 -10.74 10.21
CA VAL A 94 -9.69 -10.88 8.80
C VAL A 94 -8.82 -12.13 8.59
N LEU A 95 -7.78 -12.31 9.41
CA LEU A 95 -6.85 -13.44 9.30
C LEU A 95 -7.52 -14.79 9.58
N SER A 96 -8.59 -14.84 10.36
CA SER A 96 -9.35 -16.08 10.59
C SER A 96 -10.20 -16.53 9.40
N SER A 97 -10.55 -15.61 8.50
CA SER A 97 -11.53 -15.86 7.43
C SER A 97 -10.93 -15.83 6.02
N VAL A 98 -10.06 -14.86 5.73
CA VAL A 98 -9.56 -14.61 4.37
C VAL A 98 -8.71 -15.76 3.80
N PRO A 99 -7.78 -16.39 4.54
CA PRO A 99 -6.91 -17.42 3.96
C PRO A 99 -7.66 -18.62 3.38
N SER A 100 -8.67 -19.14 4.09
CA SER A 100 -9.52 -20.23 3.61
C SER A 100 -10.44 -19.77 2.48
N LEU A 101 -11.03 -18.57 2.63
CA LEU A 101 -11.91 -18.00 1.60
C LEU A 101 -11.21 -17.92 0.23
N LEU A 102 -9.97 -17.42 0.16
CA LEU A 102 -9.28 -17.24 -1.12
C LEU A 102 -9.08 -18.55 -1.90
N ALA A 103 -8.98 -19.70 -1.22
CA ALA A 103 -8.89 -21.00 -1.87
C ALA A 103 -10.24 -21.42 -2.52
N GLU A 104 -11.34 -20.97 -1.94
CA GLU A 104 -12.72 -21.28 -2.36
C GLU A 104 -13.23 -20.37 -3.49
N LEU A 105 -12.58 -19.23 -3.76
CA LEU A 105 -13.06 -18.29 -4.80
C LEU A 105 -12.95 -18.86 -6.21
N ARG A 106 -13.92 -18.51 -7.08
CA ARG A 106 -13.93 -18.89 -8.50
C ARG A 106 -12.90 -18.10 -9.30
N GLU A 107 -12.79 -16.81 -9.05
CA GLU A 107 -11.83 -15.91 -9.66
C GLU A 107 -10.62 -15.73 -8.75
N PRO A 108 -9.38 -15.76 -9.28
CA PRO A 108 -8.20 -15.47 -8.48
C PRO A 108 -8.20 -14.01 -7.98
N THR A 109 -8.16 -13.84 -6.67
CA THR A 109 -8.27 -12.54 -6.00
C THR A 109 -7.08 -12.28 -5.08
N ASP A 110 -6.50 -11.10 -5.20
CA ASP A 110 -5.56 -10.52 -4.23
C ASP A 110 -6.33 -9.66 -3.22
N VAL A 111 -5.92 -9.70 -1.96
CA VAL A 111 -6.55 -8.92 -0.89
C VAL A 111 -5.50 -8.10 -0.17
N PHE A 112 -5.81 -6.84 0.14
CA PHE A 112 -4.92 -5.96 0.89
C PHE A 112 -5.62 -5.19 2.01
N VAL A 113 -4.85 -4.83 3.04
CA VAL A 113 -5.28 -3.98 4.15
C VAL A 113 -4.30 -2.81 4.29
N ILE A 114 -4.83 -1.60 4.49
CA ILE A 114 -4.06 -0.38 4.72
C ILE A 114 -4.40 0.17 6.12
N PRO A 115 -3.65 -0.24 7.16
CA PRO A 115 -3.78 0.33 8.50
C PRO A 115 -3.15 1.73 8.57
N ASP A 116 -3.36 2.47 9.66
CA ASP A 116 -2.53 3.63 9.98
C ASP A 116 -1.06 3.23 10.23
N PHE A 117 -0.15 4.21 10.20
CA PHE A 117 1.29 3.97 10.31
C PHE A 117 1.73 3.28 11.60
N VAL A 118 1.04 3.52 12.73
CA VAL A 118 1.39 2.92 14.02
C VAL A 118 1.08 1.43 14.02
N ASN A 119 0.08 1.01 13.25
CA ASN A 119 -0.36 -0.38 13.15
C ASN A 119 0.34 -1.20 12.05
N ILE A 120 1.20 -0.60 11.21
CA ILE A 120 1.91 -1.34 10.13
C ILE A 120 2.77 -2.48 10.69
N ILE A 121 3.62 -2.23 11.70
CA ILE A 121 4.51 -3.26 12.25
C ILE A 121 3.72 -4.41 12.92
N PRO A 122 2.74 -4.15 13.80
CA PRO A 122 1.89 -5.22 14.34
C PRO A 122 1.16 -6.02 13.26
N TYR A 123 0.74 -5.37 12.16
CA TYR A 123 0.10 -6.05 11.04
C TYR A 123 1.07 -6.96 10.30
N ALA A 124 2.27 -6.47 9.98
CA ALA A 124 3.31 -7.22 9.29
C ALA A 124 3.68 -8.50 10.06
N GLU A 125 3.93 -8.39 11.37
CA GLU A 125 4.29 -9.52 12.23
C GLU A 125 3.20 -10.59 12.24
N ARG A 126 1.94 -10.18 12.34
CA ARG A 126 0.79 -11.10 12.41
C ARG A 126 0.48 -11.77 11.08
N ILE A 127 0.54 -11.02 9.98
CA ILE A 127 0.39 -11.56 8.62
C ILE A 127 1.49 -12.60 8.35
N ALA A 128 2.75 -12.28 8.70
CA ALA A 128 3.87 -13.19 8.53
C ALA A 128 3.74 -14.45 9.39
N ALA A 129 3.35 -14.31 10.67
CA ALA A 129 3.15 -15.44 11.58
C ALA A 129 2.04 -16.39 11.09
N GLY A 130 0.93 -15.84 10.57
CA GLY A 130 -0.18 -16.61 10.01
C GLY A 130 0.09 -17.16 8.61
N LYS A 131 1.18 -16.73 7.94
CA LYS A 131 1.45 -16.98 6.52
C LYS A 131 0.24 -16.65 5.64
N ALA A 132 -0.49 -15.60 6.01
CA ALA A 132 -1.74 -15.26 5.34
C ALA A 132 -1.45 -14.65 3.97
N PRO A 133 -2.19 -15.02 2.91
CA PRO A 133 -2.09 -14.41 1.59
C PRO A 133 -2.77 -13.03 1.58
N LEU A 134 -2.33 -12.13 2.46
CA LEU A 134 -2.86 -10.79 2.66
C LEU A 134 -1.73 -9.77 2.43
N LEU A 135 -1.95 -8.81 1.53
CA LEU A 135 -0.99 -7.75 1.27
C LEU A 135 -1.15 -6.64 2.31
N LEU A 136 -0.01 -6.13 2.80
CA LEU A 136 0.02 -4.96 3.66
C LEU A 136 0.26 -3.70 2.83
N GLY A 137 -0.56 -2.68 3.03
CA GLY A 137 -0.37 -1.37 2.43
C GLY A 137 -0.09 -0.26 3.44
N ALA A 138 0.27 0.93 2.95
CA ALA A 138 0.43 2.15 3.73
C ALA A 138 -0.44 3.28 3.17
N GLN A 139 -0.96 4.17 4.04
CA GLN A 139 -1.89 5.24 3.67
C GLN A 139 -1.23 6.42 2.94
N ASP A 140 0.10 6.54 3.09
CA ASP A 140 0.92 7.53 2.41
C ASP A 140 2.41 7.11 2.51
N ALA A 141 3.28 7.82 1.79
CA ALA A 141 4.71 7.82 2.03
C ALA A 141 5.33 9.16 1.60
N HIS A 142 6.49 9.49 2.14
CA HIS A 142 7.35 10.50 1.54
C HIS A 142 7.91 10.01 0.19
N HIS A 143 8.44 10.91 -0.65
CA HIS A 143 9.03 10.53 -1.94
C HIS A 143 10.50 10.10 -1.83
N ASP A 144 11.22 10.69 -0.88
CA ASP A 144 12.61 10.36 -0.57
C ASP A 144 12.75 9.22 0.44
N ASP A 145 13.77 8.38 0.25
CA ASP A 145 14.08 7.26 1.15
C ASP A 145 14.60 7.71 2.54
N GLY A 146 15.01 8.96 2.67
CA GLY A 146 15.45 9.57 3.92
C GLY A 146 15.84 11.03 3.72
N GLY A 147 15.85 11.79 4.81
CA GLY A 147 16.17 13.22 4.81
C GLY A 147 15.68 13.91 6.08
N ALA A 148 15.81 15.24 6.10
CA ALA A 148 15.35 16.07 7.22
C ALA A 148 13.84 16.35 7.13
N TYR A 149 13.03 15.29 7.22
CA TYR A 149 11.57 15.32 7.07
C TYR A 149 10.89 14.82 8.35
N THR A 150 11.00 15.58 9.44
CA THR A 150 10.46 15.20 10.76
C THR A 150 8.96 14.91 10.69
N GLY A 151 8.56 13.69 11.06
CA GLY A 151 7.16 13.24 11.05
C GLY A 151 6.73 12.50 9.78
N GLU A 152 7.52 12.57 8.71
CA GLU A 152 7.25 11.86 7.47
C GLU A 152 7.71 10.40 7.53
N VAL A 153 7.10 9.56 6.69
CA VAL A 153 7.38 8.12 6.65
C VAL A 153 8.12 7.75 5.37
N SER A 154 9.29 7.15 5.52
CA SER A 154 10.15 6.75 4.39
C SER A 154 9.58 5.55 3.63
N PRO A 155 9.51 5.60 2.28
CA PRO A 155 9.09 4.46 1.46
C PRO A 155 10.05 3.27 1.59
N LYS A 156 11.35 3.52 1.82
CA LYS A 156 12.32 2.46 2.10
C LYS A 156 12.02 1.73 3.40
N VAL A 157 11.64 2.46 4.45
CA VAL A 157 11.28 1.86 5.74
C VAL A 157 9.97 1.08 5.65
N LEU A 158 8.99 1.58 4.88
CA LEU A 158 7.75 0.84 4.60
C LEU A 158 8.03 -0.50 3.89
N ALA A 159 8.89 -0.49 2.87
CA ALA A 159 9.29 -1.72 2.18
C ALA A 159 9.98 -2.73 3.14
N GLN A 160 10.84 -2.25 4.04
CA GLN A 160 11.47 -3.08 5.08
C GLN A 160 10.44 -3.67 6.07
N ALA A 161 9.36 -2.94 6.34
CA ALA A 161 8.24 -3.41 7.15
C ALA A 161 7.33 -4.42 6.41
N GLY A 162 7.62 -4.76 5.16
CA GLY A 162 6.84 -5.71 4.37
C GLY A 162 5.64 -5.10 3.65
N VAL A 163 5.52 -3.78 3.61
CA VAL A 163 4.50 -3.08 2.81
C VAL A 163 4.71 -3.38 1.34
N LYS A 164 3.61 -3.64 0.61
CA LYS A 164 3.59 -3.95 -0.83
C LYS A 164 2.82 -2.94 -1.65
N ILE A 165 1.92 -2.16 -1.04
CA ILE A 165 1.08 -1.16 -1.71
C ILE A 165 1.20 0.16 -0.94
N VAL A 166 1.35 1.28 -1.65
CA VAL A 166 1.34 2.61 -1.00
C VAL A 166 0.26 3.45 -1.66
N GLU A 167 -0.73 3.85 -0.87
CA GLU A 167 -1.78 4.79 -1.26
C GLU A 167 -1.20 6.21 -1.37
N MET A 168 -1.64 6.97 -2.37
CA MET A 168 -1.27 8.37 -2.57
C MET A 168 -2.32 9.11 -3.40
N GLY A 169 -2.38 10.43 -3.25
CA GLY A 169 -3.35 11.24 -3.99
C GLY A 169 -4.79 11.04 -3.54
N HIS A 170 -5.03 10.43 -2.37
CA HIS A 170 -6.37 10.26 -1.82
C HIS A 170 -7.03 11.63 -1.63
N ALA A 171 -8.33 11.73 -1.91
CA ALA A 171 -9.05 13.01 -1.93
C ALA A 171 -8.95 13.79 -0.60
N GLU A 172 -8.89 13.09 0.54
CA GLU A 172 -8.65 13.71 1.85
C GLU A 172 -7.26 14.35 1.93
N ARG A 173 -6.21 13.73 1.36
CA ARG A 173 -4.87 14.30 1.38
C ARG A 173 -4.73 15.52 0.50
N ARG A 174 -5.31 15.45 -0.70
CA ARG A 174 -5.39 16.60 -1.62
C ARG A 174 -6.09 17.79 -0.98
N ARG A 175 -7.25 17.53 -0.34
CA ARG A 175 -8.08 18.59 0.27
C ARG A 175 -7.54 19.13 1.58
N LEU A 176 -7.01 18.28 2.46
CA LEU A 176 -6.63 18.65 3.83
C LEU A 176 -5.15 18.99 3.98
N PHE A 177 -4.28 18.35 3.19
CA PHE A 177 -2.83 18.49 3.30
C PHE A 177 -2.18 19.10 2.05
N GLY A 178 -2.98 19.52 1.07
CA GLY A 178 -2.50 20.22 -0.13
C GLY A 178 -1.68 19.34 -1.08
N GLU A 179 -1.88 18.02 -1.05
CA GLU A 179 -1.15 17.10 -1.92
C GLU A 179 -1.42 17.37 -3.40
N THR A 180 -0.37 17.67 -4.16
CA THR A 180 -0.45 18.01 -5.59
C THR A 180 -0.14 16.80 -6.48
N ASP A 181 -0.47 16.91 -7.77
CA ASP A 181 -0.15 15.85 -8.75
C ASP A 181 1.37 15.66 -8.92
N GLU A 182 2.17 16.71 -8.75
CA GLU A 182 3.63 16.61 -8.71
C GLU A 182 4.09 15.78 -7.50
N TRP A 183 3.52 16.01 -6.33
CA TRP A 183 3.85 15.21 -5.13
C TRP A 183 3.47 13.75 -5.32
N VAL A 184 2.28 13.48 -5.86
CA VAL A 184 1.83 12.12 -6.20
C VAL A 184 2.81 11.45 -7.16
N ALA A 185 3.28 12.15 -8.21
CA ALA A 185 4.27 11.60 -9.14
C ALA A 185 5.60 11.25 -8.46
N GLN A 186 6.09 12.11 -7.55
CA GLN A 186 7.32 11.83 -6.80
C GLN A 186 7.15 10.67 -5.81
N LYS A 187 6.01 10.59 -5.13
CA LYS A 187 5.67 9.49 -4.22
C LYS A 187 5.53 8.16 -4.95
N ALA A 188 4.90 8.16 -6.12
CA ALA A 188 4.78 6.98 -6.97
C ALA A 188 6.17 6.45 -7.37
N LEU A 189 7.07 7.35 -7.78
CA LEU A 189 8.46 7.00 -8.05
C LEU A 189 9.17 6.45 -6.80
N GLY A 190 8.96 7.05 -5.63
CA GLY A 190 9.48 6.57 -4.34
C GLY A 190 9.02 5.15 -3.99
N ALA A 191 7.73 4.87 -4.15
CA ALA A 191 7.16 3.55 -3.93
C ALA A 191 7.72 2.51 -4.92
N ALA A 192 7.70 2.83 -6.23
CA ALA A 192 8.19 1.92 -7.27
C ALA A 192 9.68 1.61 -7.14
N ARG A 193 10.52 2.60 -6.79
CA ARG A 193 11.96 2.41 -6.53
C ARG A 193 12.22 1.43 -5.38
N ASN A 194 11.30 1.34 -4.42
CA ASN A 194 11.38 0.42 -3.29
C ASN A 194 10.55 -0.86 -3.51
N ALA A 195 10.25 -1.21 -4.77
CA ALA A 195 9.53 -2.43 -5.17
C ALA A 195 8.12 -2.57 -4.55
N MET A 196 7.46 -1.43 -4.27
CA MET A 196 6.06 -1.37 -3.87
C MET A 196 5.20 -0.85 -5.02
N VAL A 197 3.93 -1.25 -5.03
CA VAL A 197 2.94 -0.84 -6.03
C VAL A 197 2.31 0.50 -5.60
N PRO A 198 2.42 1.57 -6.41
CA PRO A 198 1.66 2.79 -6.18
C PRO A 198 0.16 2.53 -6.37
N LEU A 199 -0.64 2.84 -5.36
CA LEU A 199 -2.09 2.95 -5.44
C LEU A 199 -2.44 4.43 -5.48
N ILE A 200 -2.82 4.91 -6.66
CA ILE A 200 -3.03 6.33 -6.94
C ILE A 200 -4.53 6.59 -7.01
N CYS A 201 -5.04 7.35 -6.06
CA CYS A 201 -6.43 7.79 -6.09
C CYS A 201 -6.61 8.92 -7.11
N VAL A 202 -7.60 8.77 -7.98
CA VAL A 202 -7.97 9.73 -9.03
C VAL A 202 -9.48 9.92 -9.05
N GLY A 203 -9.93 11.11 -9.42
CA GLY A 203 -11.35 11.41 -9.47
C GLY A 203 -11.65 12.82 -9.94
N GLU A 204 -12.65 12.95 -10.80
CA GLU A 204 -13.10 14.24 -11.29
C GLU A 204 -13.85 15.01 -10.18
N VAL A 205 -13.65 16.33 -10.15
CA VAL A 205 -14.39 17.21 -9.24
C VAL A 205 -15.63 17.76 -9.94
N SER A 206 -15.59 17.89 -11.26
CA SER A 206 -16.74 18.41 -11.99
C SER A 206 -17.88 17.38 -12.05
N GLN A 207 -19.08 17.85 -11.77
CA GLN A 207 -20.31 17.09 -11.98
C GLN A 207 -20.90 17.49 -13.33
N GLY A 208 -21.10 16.52 -14.22
CA GLY A 208 -21.61 16.75 -15.57
C GLY A 208 -20.50 17.00 -16.61
N GLY A 209 -20.79 16.64 -17.86
CA GLY A 209 -19.82 16.65 -18.98
C GLY A 209 -19.47 15.29 -19.55
N GLY A 210 -20.07 14.21 -19.03
CA GLY A 210 -19.89 12.85 -19.54
C GLY A 210 -18.58 12.20 -19.09
N ALA A 211 -18.34 11.00 -19.60
CA ALA A 211 -17.19 10.19 -19.20
C ALA A 211 -15.87 10.74 -19.75
N GLU A 212 -15.90 11.38 -20.93
CA GLU A 212 -14.72 11.93 -21.59
C GLU A 212 -14.08 13.04 -20.75
N LYS A 213 -14.88 14.00 -20.29
CA LYS A 213 -14.41 15.09 -19.44
C LYS A 213 -13.89 14.58 -18.09
N ALA A 214 -14.60 13.61 -17.49
CA ALA A 214 -14.16 12.99 -16.24
C ALA A 214 -12.78 12.32 -16.39
N VAL A 215 -12.56 11.64 -17.51
CA VAL A 215 -11.28 10.99 -17.82
C VAL A 215 -10.17 12.02 -18.07
N GLU A 216 -10.45 13.14 -18.72
CA GLU A 216 -9.45 14.22 -18.89
C GLU A 216 -8.98 14.78 -17.54
N GLU A 217 -9.92 15.05 -16.63
CA GLU A 217 -9.59 15.48 -15.27
C GLU A 217 -8.80 14.41 -14.51
N CYS A 218 -9.27 13.16 -14.51
CA CYS A 218 -8.60 12.05 -13.83
C CYS A 218 -7.21 11.77 -14.41
N TRP A 219 -7.05 11.84 -15.74
CA TRP A 219 -5.79 11.57 -16.40
C TRP A 219 -4.75 12.64 -16.07
N THR A 220 -5.17 13.92 -16.00
CA THR A 220 -4.28 15.01 -15.58
C THR A 220 -3.65 14.74 -14.21
N GLN A 221 -4.39 14.12 -13.29
CA GLN A 221 -3.94 13.81 -11.93
C GLN A 221 -2.85 12.73 -11.86
N VAL A 222 -2.72 11.89 -12.89
CA VAL A 222 -1.77 10.75 -12.91
C VAL A 222 -0.75 10.84 -14.06
N TYR A 223 -0.98 11.69 -15.06
CA TYR A 223 -0.14 11.82 -16.24
C TYR A 223 1.33 12.01 -15.90
N ARG A 224 1.64 12.84 -14.90
CA ARG A 224 3.03 13.10 -14.46
C ARG A 224 3.75 11.87 -13.89
N VAL A 225 3.02 10.87 -13.40
CA VAL A 225 3.60 9.59 -12.96
C VAL A 225 4.13 8.84 -14.19
N PHE A 226 3.30 8.75 -15.23
CA PHE A 226 3.60 7.96 -16.42
C PHE A 226 4.62 8.62 -17.35
N GLU A 227 4.66 9.94 -17.41
CA GLU A 227 5.65 10.70 -18.19
C GLU A 227 7.00 10.83 -17.51
N ASN A 228 7.10 10.51 -16.22
CA ASN A 228 8.35 10.60 -15.51
C ASN A 228 9.34 9.56 -16.09
N PRO A 229 10.46 9.98 -16.71
CA PRO A 229 11.38 9.05 -17.36
C PRO A 229 12.07 8.09 -16.39
N ASN A 230 12.07 8.42 -15.09
CA ASN A 230 12.64 7.58 -14.04
C ASN A 230 11.62 6.59 -13.46
N PHE A 231 10.33 6.72 -13.79
CA PHE A 231 9.33 5.78 -13.32
C PHE A 231 9.48 4.44 -14.07
N PRO A 232 9.68 3.30 -13.38
CA PRO A 232 9.91 2.03 -14.06
C PRO A 232 8.73 1.67 -14.96
N LYS A 233 9.00 1.37 -16.23
CA LYS A 233 7.95 1.10 -17.24
C LYS A 233 7.22 -0.23 -16.99
N ASP A 234 7.88 -1.17 -16.31
CA ASP A 234 7.38 -2.48 -15.91
C ASP A 234 6.73 -2.48 -14.52
N ALA A 235 6.87 -1.39 -13.75
CA ALA A 235 6.18 -1.27 -12.46
C ALA A 235 4.68 -1.43 -12.64
N GLU A 236 4.07 -2.16 -11.73
CA GLU A 236 2.62 -2.18 -11.61
C GLU A 236 2.12 -0.86 -11.00
N VAL A 237 0.94 -0.41 -11.44
CA VAL A 237 0.22 0.73 -10.88
C VAL A 237 -1.23 0.34 -10.62
N ILE A 238 -1.77 0.75 -9.46
CA ILE A 238 -3.19 0.65 -9.16
C ILE A 238 -3.79 2.05 -9.24
N LEU A 239 -4.85 2.24 -10.02
CA LEU A 239 -5.65 3.46 -10.03
C LEU A 239 -6.92 3.21 -9.21
N ALA A 240 -7.12 3.95 -8.13
CA ALA A 240 -8.38 3.94 -7.38
C ALA A 240 -9.26 5.09 -7.87
N TYR A 241 -10.28 4.78 -8.65
CA TYR A 241 -11.20 5.77 -9.19
C TYR A 241 -12.30 6.11 -8.18
N GLU A 242 -12.35 7.39 -7.79
CA GLU A 242 -13.22 7.96 -6.77
C GLU A 242 -13.85 9.27 -7.26
N PRO A 243 -15.06 9.27 -7.86
CA PRO A 243 -15.70 10.51 -8.32
C PRO A 243 -15.90 11.47 -7.15
N VAL A 244 -15.10 12.56 -7.10
CA VAL A 244 -14.96 13.41 -5.91
C VAL A 244 -16.28 14.10 -5.58
N TRP A 245 -17.06 14.47 -6.60
CA TRP A 245 -18.38 15.09 -6.45
C TRP A 245 -19.41 14.19 -5.75
N ALA A 246 -19.23 12.86 -5.77
CA ALA A 246 -20.12 11.89 -5.13
C ALA A 246 -19.68 11.53 -3.69
N ILE A 247 -18.51 11.98 -3.24
CA ILE A 247 -18.01 11.67 -1.89
C ILE A 247 -18.93 12.28 -0.83
N GLY A 248 -19.44 11.43 0.07
CA GLY A 248 -20.31 11.85 1.17
C GLY A 248 -21.75 12.19 0.77
N LYS A 249 -22.14 11.96 -0.49
CA LYS A 249 -23.52 12.10 -0.96
C LYS A 249 -24.36 10.88 -0.58
N SER A 250 -25.67 11.07 -0.49
CA SER A 250 -26.64 9.99 -0.25
C SER A 250 -26.72 9.00 -1.41
N GLU A 251 -26.48 9.48 -2.63
CA GLU A 251 -26.45 8.67 -3.84
C GLU A 251 -25.02 8.62 -4.39
N PRO A 252 -24.46 7.42 -4.64
CA PRO A 252 -23.18 7.27 -5.31
C PRO A 252 -23.32 7.62 -6.80
N ALA A 253 -22.17 7.74 -7.49
CA ALA A 253 -22.18 7.79 -8.95
C ALA A 253 -22.85 6.53 -9.53
N SER A 254 -23.56 6.68 -10.65
CA SER A 254 -24.22 5.56 -11.30
C SER A 254 -23.18 4.54 -11.80
N ALA A 255 -23.56 3.26 -11.84
CA ALA A 255 -22.66 2.21 -12.32
C ALA A 255 -22.24 2.44 -13.77
N GLU A 256 -23.14 2.94 -14.60
CA GLU A 256 -22.90 3.27 -16.01
C GLU A 256 -21.82 4.34 -16.16
N HIS A 257 -21.89 5.40 -15.34
CA HIS A 257 -20.85 6.44 -15.31
C HIS A 257 -19.50 5.87 -14.91
N VAL A 258 -19.45 5.11 -13.81
CA VAL A 258 -18.21 4.51 -13.30
C VAL A 258 -17.59 3.57 -14.35
N VAL A 259 -18.39 2.72 -14.99
CA VAL A 259 -17.90 1.80 -16.04
C VAL A 259 -17.40 2.58 -17.25
N ALA A 260 -18.10 3.62 -17.69
CA ALA A 260 -17.67 4.44 -18.83
C ALA A 260 -16.32 5.13 -18.57
N VAL A 261 -16.17 5.77 -17.41
CA VAL A 261 -14.92 6.45 -17.03
C VAL A 261 -13.77 5.47 -16.88
N THR A 262 -13.98 4.35 -16.19
CA THR A 262 -12.91 3.37 -15.94
C THR A 262 -12.46 2.62 -17.20
N LYS A 263 -13.38 2.36 -18.15
CA LYS A 263 -13.02 1.82 -19.48
C LYS A 263 -12.13 2.80 -20.27
N LEU A 264 -12.46 4.09 -20.26
CA LEU A 264 -11.66 5.13 -20.91
C LEU A 264 -10.30 5.35 -20.22
N LEU A 265 -10.24 5.35 -18.88
CA LEU A 265 -8.98 5.37 -18.13
C LEU A 265 -8.10 4.17 -18.49
N ARG A 266 -8.69 2.98 -18.63
CA ARG A 266 -7.98 1.78 -19.06
C ARG A 266 -7.42 1.92 -20.47
N GLN A 267 -8.20 2.51 -21.37
CA GLN A 267 -7.73 2.80 -22.73
C GLN A 267 -6.54 3.75 -22.72
N LYS A 268 -6.63 4.88 -21.99
CA LYS A 268 -5.51 5.83 -21.84
C LYS A 268 -4.25 5.16 -21.28
N ALA A 269 -4.41 4.29 -20.29
CA ALA A 269 -3.29 3.52 -19.74
C ALA A 269 -2.70 2.53 -20.75
N ALA A 270 -3.52 1.89 -21.58
CA ALA A 270 -3.07 0.98 -22.63
C ALA A 270 -2.33 1.72 -23.75
N ASP A 271 -2.79 2.92 -24.12
CA ASP A 271 -2.19 3.76 -25.17
C ASP A 271 -0.75 4.18 -24.85
N LEU A 272 -0.34 4.15 -23.57
CA LEU A 272 1.05 4.36 -23.15
C LEU A 272 2.00 3.26 -23.65
N GLY A 273 1.48 2.07 -24.01
CA GLY A 273 2.28 0.95 -24.49
C GLY A 273 3.30 0.42 -23.46
N ARG A 274 3.08 0.68 -22.16
CA ARG A 274 3.97 0.23 -21.09
C ARG A 274 3.77 -1.27 -20.79
N PRO A 275 4.84 -2.01 -20.45
CA PRO A 275 4.72 -3.43 -20.07
C PRO A 275 4.12 -3.62 -18.66
N GLY A 276 4.27 -2.64 -17.77
CA GLY A 276 3.77 -2.72 -16.40
C GLY A 276 2.25 -2.72 -16.34
N LEU A 277 1.69 -3.56 -15.48
CA LEU A 277 0.26 -3.71 -15.32
C LEU A 277 -0.38 -2.45 -14.73
N VAL A 278 -1.54 -2.06 -15.26
CA VAL A 278 -2.43 -1.08 -14.61
C VAL A 278 -3.72 -1.77 -14.18
N ARG A 279 -3.93 -1.87 -12.87
CA ARG A 279 -5.22 -2.29 -12.28
C ARG A 279 -6.04 -1.07 -11.93
N ILE A 280 -7.36 -1.13 -12.14
CA ILE A 280 -8.29 -0.05 -11.79
C ILE A 280 -9.27 -0.56 -10.75
N LEU A 281 -9.33 0.08 -9.60
CA LEU A 281 -10.29 -0.18 -8.54
C LEU A 281 -11.34 0.92 -8.52
N TYR A 282 -12.56 0.60 -8.11
CA TYR A 282 -13.50 1.62 -7.66
C TYR A 282 -13.27 1.88 -6.16
N GLY A 283 -12.96 3.13 -5.81
CA GLY A 283 -12.68 3.57 -4.44
C GLY A 283 -13.87 4.24 -3.74
N GLY A 284 -14.99 4.42 -4.44
CA GLY A 284 -16.16 5.10 -3.89
C GLY A 284 -16.96 4.23 -2.90
N SER A 285 -18.10 4.75 -2.45
CA SER A 285 -19.03 3.99 -1.61
C SER A 285 -19.49 2.72 -2.33
N ALA A 286 -19.21 1.57 -1.73
CA ALA A 286 -19.66 0.27 -2.22
C ALA A 286 -20.54 -0.44 -1.19
N GLY A 287 -21.51 -1.18 -1.71
CA GLY A 287 -22.36 -2.09 -0.94
C GLY A 287 -22.60 -3.38 -1.72
N PRO A 288 -23.33 -4.35 -1.14
CA PRO A 288 -23.52 -5.66 -1.74
C PRO A 288 -24.11 -5.57 -3.15
N GLY A 289 -23.54 -6.34 -4.08
CA GLY A 289 -23.98 -6.43 -5.46
C GLY A 289 -23.49 -5.29 -6.38
N LEU A 290 -22.69 -4.35 -5.85
CA LEU A 290 -22.16 -3.25 -6.66
C LEU A 290 -21.12 -3.76 -7.65
N PHE A 291 -20.27 -4.71 -7.27
CA PHE A 291 -19.19 -5.16 -8.14
C PHE A 291 -19.71 -5.75 -9.44
N GLN A 292 -20.79 -6.52 -9.42
CA GLN A 292 -21.39 -7.07 -10.66
C GLN A 292 -21.82 -5.97 -11.62
N LYS A 293 -22.21 -4.79 -11.12
CA LYS A 293 -22.57 -3.66 -11.97
C LYS A 293 -21.33 -2.94 -12.55
N LEU A 294 -20.16 -3.13 -11.93
CA LEU A 294 -18.91 -2.46 -12.28
C LEU A 294 -17.89 -3.39 -12.97
N GLU A 295 -18.11 -4.71 -12.98
CA GLU A 295 -17.09 -5.73 -13.26
C GLU A 295 -16.43 -5.62 -14.65
N GLU A 296 -17.12 -4.98 -15.60
CA GLU A 296 -16.61 -4.71 -16.94
C GLU A 296 -15.62 -3.53 -17.00
N GLY A 297 -15.67 -2.62 -16.03
CA GLY A 297 -14.81 -1.43 -15.97
C GLY A 297 -13.63 -1.59 -15.02
N VAL A 298 -13.83 -2.30 -13.90
CA VAL A 298 -12.86 -2.37 -12.79
C VAL A 298 -12.31 -3.77 -12.54
N ASP A 299 -11.10 -3.81 -11.99
CA ASP A 299 -10.40 -5.03 -11.54
C ASP A 299 -10.76 -5.39 -10.10
N GLY A 300 -11.46 -4.51 -9.37
CA GLY A 300 -11.96 -4.77 -8.02
C GLY A 300 -12.35 -3.50 -7.26
N LEU A 301 -12.31 -3.57 -5.93
CA LEU A 301 -12.84 -2.54 -5.04
C LEU A 301 -11.82 -2.11 -3.99
N PHE A 302 -11.78 -0.82 -3.67
CA PHE A 302 -11.01 -0.25 -2.58
C PHE A 302 -11.95 0.45 -1.60
N LEU A 303 -12.01 -0.03 -0.37
CA LEU A 303 -13.12 0.26 0.54
C LEU A 303 -12.66 1.07 1.75
N GLY A 304 -13.52 2.01 2.16
CA GLY A 304 -13.38 2.71 3.44
C GLY A 304 -14.28 2.09 4.53
N ARG A 305 -15.13 2.93 5.13
CA ARG A 305 -15.93 2.61 6.32
C ARG A 305 -16.76 1.34 6.24
N PHE A 306 -17.34 1.01 5.08
CA PHE A 306 -18.16 -0.18 4.91
C PHE A 306 -17.39 -1.47 5.27
N ALA A 307 -16.12 -1.55 4.86
CA ALA A 307 -15.26 -2.69 5.11
C ALA A 307 -14.57 -2.67 6.48
N HIS A 308 -14.87 -1.69 7.35
CA HIS A 308 -14.39 -1.68 8.74
C HIS A 308 -15.11 -2.72 9.60
N ASP A 309 -16.23 -3.26 9.13
CA ASP A 309 -16.77 -4.52 9.61
C ASP A 309 -16.09 -5.69 8.84
N PRO A 310 -15.34 -6.58 9.52
CA PRO A 310 -14.70 -7.72 8.87
C PRO A 310 -15.66 -8.61 8.08
N LYS A 311 -16.93 -8.73 8.50
CA LYS A 311 -17.92 -9.54 7.79
C LYS A 311 -18.24 -8.95 6.42
N GLN A 312 -18.47 -7.64 6.38
CA GLN A 312 -18.72 -6.92 5.13
C GLN A 312 -17.51 -6.99 4.19
N PHE A 313 -16.29 -6.95 4.74
CA PHE A 313 -15.08 -7.11 3.95
C PHE A 313 -14.98 -8.52 3.33
N VAL A 314 -15.23 -9.58 4.13
CA VAL A 314 -15.25 -10.98 3.67
C VAL A 314 -16.33 -11.23 2.61
N GLU A 315 -17.52 -10.66 2.78
CA GLU A 315 -18.60 -10.71 1.80
C GLU A 315 -18.18 -10.03 0.49
N THR A 316 -17.53 -8.87 0.57
CA THR A 316 -17.05 -8.16 -0.62
C THR A 316 -15.95 -8.94 -1.36
N ILE A 317 -15.03 -9.56 -0.62
CA ILE A 317 -14.01 -10.45 -1.21
C ILE A 317 -14.67 -11.63 -1.94
N THR A 318 -15.74 -12.18 -1.35
CA THR A 318 -16.52 -13.27 -1.96
C THR A 318 -17.22 -12.81 -3.24
N GLU A 319 -17.85 -11.63 -3.21
CA GLU A 319 -18.53 -11.01 -4.36
C GLU A 319 -17.56 -10.81 -5.53
N VAL A 320 -16.44 -10.13 -5.26
CA VAL A 320 -15.42 -9.82 -6.26
C VAL A 320 -14.73 -11.08 -6.78
N GLY A 321 -14.57 -12.10 -5.93
CA GLY A 321 -14.02 -13.41 -6.27
C GLY A 321 -14.95 -14.33 -7.07
N GLY A 322 -16.11 -13.84 -7.52
CA GLY A 322 -17.07 -14.63 -8.31
C GLY A 322 -17.85 -15.67 -7.49
N GLY A 323 -17.90 -15.51 -6.16
CA GLY A 323 -18.49 -16.47 -5.24
C GLY A 323 -17.58 -17.65 -4.92
N ARG A 324 -18.09 -18.56 -4.08
CA ARG A 324 -17.41 -19.81 -3.73
C ARG A 324 -17.63 -20.87 -4.82
N LYS A 325 -16.62 -21.68 -5.06
CA LYS A 325 -16.65 -22.84 -5.95
C LYS A 325 -17.67 -23.87 -5.48
#